data_AF-A0AAU9YXR9-F1
#
_entry.id   AF-A0AAU9YXR9-F1
#
_cell.length_a   1.000
_cell.length_b   1.000
_cell.length_c   1.000
_cell.angle_alpha   90.00
_cell.angle_beta   90.00
_cell.angle_gamma   90.00
#
_symmetry.space_group_name_H-M   'P 1'
#
loop_
_entity.id
_entity.type
_entity.pdbx_description
1 polymer ?
#
loop_
_entity_poly.entity_id
_entity_poly.type
_entity_poly.pdbx_seq_one_letter_code
_entity_poly.pdbx_strand_id
1 'polypeptide(L)' 'MGKLVVLTLLGASLALIGERLLTFRERVTASREIQSIEPQNCHLIEGLENGSEDIDILPSGLAFISTVSMCQPL' A
#
# COMPACT_ATOMS: atom_id res chain seq x y z
N MET A 1 2.05 -47.56 5.50
CA MET A 1 2.32 -46.37 6.36
C MET A 1 2.77 -45.14 5.57
N GLY A 2 3.72 -45.23 4.61
CA GLY A 2 4.25 -44.04 3.90
C GLY A 2 3.23 -43.19 3.12
N LYS A 3 2.19 -43.78 2.51
CA LYS A 3 1.15 -43.01 1.81
C LYS A 3 0.37 -42.05 2.73
N LEU A 4 0.12 -42.47 3.97
CA LEU A 4 -0.54 -41.62 4.97
C LEU A 4 0.36 -40.44 5.39
N VAL A 5 1.67 -40.67 5.49
CA VAL A 5 2.65 -39.62 5.79
C VAL A 5 2.70 -38.58 4.66
N VAL A 6 2.68 -39.02 3.40
CA VAL A 6 2.66 -38.08 2.26
C VAL A 6 1.37 -37.24 2.25
N LEU A 7 0.21 -37.86 2.48
CA LEU A 7 -1.07 -37.15 2.51
C LEU A 7 -1.15 -36.15 3.67
N THR A 8 -0.63 -36.52 4.84
CA THR A 8 -0.60 -35.62 6.01
C THR A 8 0.32 -34.43 5.79
N LEU A 9 1.50 -34.65 5.20
CA LEU A 9 2.41 -33.55 4.84
C LEU A 9 1.81 -32.62 3.79
N LEU A 10 1.10 -33.17 2.80
CA LEU A 10 0.41 -32.36 1.79
C LEU A 10 -0.71 -31.53 2.40
N GLY A 11 -1.52 -32.10 3.30
CA GLY A 11 -2.57 -31.36 4.00
C GLY A 11 -1.99 -30.23 4.87
N ALA A 12 -0.91 -30.52 5.61
CA ALA A 12 -0.25 -29.54 6.47
C ALA A 12 0.36 -28.38 5.67
N SER A 13 0.98 -28.66 4.51
CA SER A 13 1.57 -27.63 3.67
C SER A 13 0.50 -26.73 3.03
N LEU A 14 -0.59 -27.31 2.54
CA LEU A 14 -1.72 -26.55 1.98
C LEU A 14 -2.37 -25.65 3.05
N ALA A 15 -2.55 -26.15 4.27
CA ALA A 15 -3.07 -25.37 5.38
C ALA A 15 -2.16 -24.17 5.71
N LEU A 16 -0.85 -24.40 5.79
CA LEU A 16 0.13 -23.34 6.04
C LEU A 16 0.11 -22.28 4.94
N ILE A 17 0.07 -22.69 3.66
CA ILE A 17 0.03 -21.76 2.53
C ILE A 17 -1.27 -20.94 2.56
N GLY A 18 -2.41 -21.58 2.83
CA GLY A 18 -3.70 -20.91 2.96
C GLY A 18 -3.70 -19.86 4.07
N GLU A 19 -3.20 -20.20 5.27
CA GLU A 19 -3.08 -19.27 6.40
C GLU A 19 -2.21 -18.06 6.05
N ARG A 20 -1.04 -18.29 5.45
CA ARG A 20 -0.12 -17.21 5.06
C ARG A 20 -0.72 -16.29 4.00
N LEU A 21 -1.45 -16.85 3.03
CA LEU A 21 -2.13 -16.08 2.01
C LEU A 21 -3.23 -15.19 2.61
N LEU A 22 -4.06 -15.73 3.50
CA LEU A 22 -5.11 -14.94 4.17
C LEU A 22 -4.50 -13.82 5.02
N THR A 23 -3.49 -14.13 5.82
CA THR A 23 -2.76 -13.14 6.62
C THR A 23 -2.13 -12.05 5.75
N PHE A 24 -1.55 -12.42 4.60
CA PHE A 24 -0.98 -11.46 3.67
C PHE A 24 -2.05 -10.53 3.09
N ARG A 25 -3.20 -11.07 2.66
CA ARG A 25 -4.32 -10.26 2.13
C ARG A 25 -4.85 -9.25 3.14
N GLU A 26 -4.94 -9.65 4.41
CA GLU A 26 -5.34 -8.76 5.50
C GLU A 26 -4.31 -7.65 5.72
N ARG A 27 -3.01 -7.97 5.78
CA ARG A 27 -1.94 -6.99 5.97
C ARG A 27 -1.88 -5.94 4.88
N VAL A 28 -2.00 -6.36 3.61
CA VAL A 28 -2.00 -5.42 2.47
C VAL A 28 -3.36 -4.78 2.24
N THR A 29 -4.35 -5.08 3.08
CA THR A 29 -5.68 -4.45 3.02
C THR A 29 -6.34 -4.67 1.64
N ALA A 30 -6.13 -5.84 1.03
CA ALA A 30 -6.45 -6.14 -0.38
C ALA A 30 -7.94 -6.08 -0.74
N SER A 31 -8.83 -6.11 0.24
CA SER A 31 -10.29 -6.14 0.05
C SER A 31 -11.00 -4.95 0.67
N ARG A 32 -10.25 -3.91 1.06
CA ARG A 32 -10.83 -2.67 1.57
C ARG A 32 -11.41 -1.86 0.42
N GLU A 33 -12.71 -1.62 0.50
CA GLU A 33 -13.39 -0.63 -0.33
C GLU A 33 -13.22 0.76 0.28
N ILE A 34 -13.01 1.77 -0.56
CA ILE A 34 -12.94 3.17 -0.12
C ILE A 34 -14.29 3.82 -0.41
N GLN A 35 -14.98 4.26 0.64
CA GLN A 35 -16.15 5.12 0.47
C GLN A 35 -15.69 6.50 0.00
N SER A 36 -16.23 6.95 -1.13
CA SER A 36 -15.96 8.30 -1.64
C SER A 36 -16.63 9.33 -0.72
N ILE A 37 -15.81 10.19 -0.13
CA ILE A 37 -16.27 11.37 0.61
C ILE A 37 -15.74 12.58 -0.15
N GLU A 38 -16.64 13.29 -0.83
CA GLU A 38 -16.26 14.47 -1.60
C GLU A 38 -16.06 15.67 -0.66
N PRO A 39 -14.84 16.20 -0.54
CA PRO A 39 -14.61 17.43 0.20
C PRO A 39 -15.19 18.63 -0.55
N GLN A 40 -15.64 19.65 0.20
CA GLN A 40 -16.09 20.90 -0.43
C GLN A 40 -14.87 21.74 -0.81
N ASN A 41 -14.74 22.10 -2.10
CA ASN A 41 -13.71 22.99 -2.64
C ASN A 41 -12.27 22.42 -2.66
N CYS A 42 -12.07 21.23 -3.25
CA CYS A 42 -10.73 20.70 -3.54
C CYS A 42 -10.29 20.99 -4.97
N HIS A 43 -8.99 21.27 -5.14
CA HIS A 43 -8.34 21.54 -6.42
C HIS A 43 -6.96 20.86 -6.45
N LEU A 44 -6.52 20.45 -7.64
CA LEU A 44 -5.19 19.92 -7.85
C LEU A 44 -4.17 21.08 -7.85
N ILE A 45 -3.00 20.87 -7.23
CA ILE A 45 -1.92 21.86 -7.23
C ILE A 45 -1.12 21.69 -8.52
N GLU A 46 -1.15 22.69 -9.39
CA GLU A 46 -0.42 22.67 -10.65
C GLU A 46 1.10 22.53 -10.41
N GLY A 47 1.75 21.67 -11.19
CA GLY A 47 3.20 21.46 -11.13
C GLY A 47 3.65 20.32 -10.19
N LEU A 48 2.74 19.63 -9.51
CA LEU A 48 3.02 18.46 -8.65
C LEU A 48 2.57 17.14 -9.28
N GLU A 49 3.04 16.84 -10.49
CA GLU A 49 2.63 15.65 -11.24
C GLU A 49 3.46 14.40 -10.91
N ASN A 50 4.68 14.59 -10.41
CA ASN A 50 5.66 13.53 -10.16
C ASN A 50 5.82 13.24 -8.67
N GLY A 51 4.74 12.86 -8.01
CA GLY A 51 4.75 12.42 -6.60
C GLY A 51 4.91 13.55 -5.58
N SER A 52 4.27 13.36 -4.44
CA SER A 52 4.24 14.29 -3.30
C SER A 52 4.17 13.48 -1.99
N GLU A 53 5.13 12.57 -1.79
CA GLU A 53 5.01 11.54 -0.75
C GLU A 53 5.08 12.07 0.68
N ASP A 54 5.74 13.22 0.88
CA ASP A 54 5.95 13.82 2.18
C ASP A 54 5.70 15.34 2.14
N ILE A 55 5.10 15.86 3.21
CA ILE A 55 4.74 17.27 3.36
C ILE A 55 4.92 17.71 4.81
N ASP A 56 5.56 18.86 5.03
CA ASP A 56 5.69 19.50 6.33
C ASP A 56 5.21 20.95 6.27
N ILE A 57 4.50 21.41 7.30
CA ILE A 57 3.89 22.75 7.35
C ILE A 57 4.39 23.48 8.59
N LEU A 58 5.06 24.60 8.38
CA LEU A 58 5.61 25.42 9.44
C LEU A 58 4.52 26.24 10.15
N PRO A 59 4.77 26.70 11.39
CA PRO A 59 3.86 27.60 12.09
C PRO A 59 3.58 28.93 11.36
N SER A 60 4.44 29.31 10.41
CA SER A 60 4.23 30.48 9.53
C SER A 60 3.19 30.25 8.43
N GLY A 61 2.79 29.00 8.19
CA GLY A 61 1.93 28.60 7.06
C GLY A 61 2.69 28.22 5.79
N LEU A 62 4.03 28.20 5.80
CA LEU A 62 4.83 27.70 4.69
C LEU A 62 4.81 26.17 4.68
N ALA A 63 4.57 25.58 3.50
CA ALA A 63 4.59 24.13 3.30
C ALA A 63 5.81 23.72 2.46
N PHE A 64 6.53 22.69 2.90
CA PHE A 64 7.56 21.99 2.14
C PHE A 64 6.97 20.67 1.64
N ILE A 65 7.12 20.39 0.35
CA ILE A 65 6.61 19.16 -0.28
C ILE A 65 7.78 18.44 -0.94
N SER A 66 8.01 17.18 -0.55
CA SER A 66 8.97 16.29 -1.22
C SER A 66 8.38 15.84 -2.55
N THR A 67 9.06 16.13 -3.66
CA THR A 67 8.63 15.70 -4.99
C THR A 67 9.70 14.87 -5.67
N VAL A 68 9.28 13.92 -6.52
CA VAL A 68 10.21 13.14 -7.34
C VAL A 68 10.69 14.02 -8.47
N SER A 69 11.73 14.81 -8.23
CA SER A 69 12.47 15.44 -9.31
C SER A 69 13.20 14.36 -10.11
N MET A 70 12.82 14.13 -11.36
CA MET A 70 13.77 13.59 -12.31
C MET A 70 14.93 14.60 -12.35
N CYS A 71 16.15 14.16 -12.03
CA CYS A 71 17.35 14.99 -12.18
C CYS A 71 17.41 15.46 -13.64
N GLN A 72 16.96 16.68 -13.91
CA GLN A 72 17.15 17.32 -15.19
C GLN A 72 18.65 17.63 -15.29
N PRO A 73 19.38 17.07 -16.27
CA PRO A 73 20.74 17.53 -16.51
C PRO A 73 20.64 18.99 -16.98
N LEU A 74 21.39 19.85 -16.29
CA LEU A 74 21.64 21.25 -16.63
C LEU A 74 22.21 21.38 -18.06
#